data_AF-A0A839GI11-F1
#
_entry.id   AF-A0A839GI11-F1
#
_cell.length_a   1.000
_cell.length_b   1.000
_cell.length_c   1.000
_cell.angle_alpha   90.00
_cell.angle_beta   90.00
_cell.angle_gamma   90.00
#
_symmetry.space_group_name_H-M   'P 1'
#
loop_
_entity.id
_entity.type
_entity.pdbx_description
1 polymer ?
#
loop_
_entity_poly.entity_id
_entity_poly.type
_entity_poly.pdbx_seq_one_letter_code
_entity_poly.pdbx_strand_id
1 'polypeptide(L)'
;MPTSELSYFTSEKIIELATEKQYDQKALQEFTRFLALTVEEEQQYTYEEEDVVSNVLAFVEKHMQLFEGQRQLGYSANWARAYAENTLVENHKNAVVYAYEASLATHRAQATADLTLYCQLHGKDAHFQRHFDFLVKTDFANPEPTVIAQAAVYSQLYKEQISQGKTDLFANRYADLMALDQYSELGCYAEAAEYERAILKGHNHDFFHALAMGMSEYIANEFPSYQKAAGSKAVDIERNRLQKKYQHLL
;
A
#
# COMPACT_ATOMS: atom_id res chain seq x y z
N MET A 1 -37.90 -12.03 22.21
CA MET A 1 -37.38 -12.90 21.13
C MET A 1 -36.16 -13.57 21.69
N PRO A 2 -36.07 -14.91 21.70
CA PRO A 2 -34.88 -15.56 22.24
C PRO A 2 -33.74 -15.30 21.26
N THR A 3 -32.69 -14.66 21.77
CA THR A 3 -31.35 -14.62 21.20
C THR A 3 -30.97 -16.05 20.83
N SER A 4 -30.85 -16.33 19.53
CA SER A 4 -30.27 -17.57 19.04
C SER A 4 -28.84 -17.61 19.51
N GLU A 5 -28.59 -18.24 20.66
CA GLU A 5 -27.29 -18.87 20.89
C GLU A 5 -27.01 -19.68 19.63
N LEU A 6 -25.86 -19.42 19.01
CA LEU A 6 -25.24 -20.22 17.95
C LEU A 6 -25.71 -21.67 18.14
N SER A 7 -26.62 -22.18 17.30
CA SER A 7 -27.35 -23.43 17.61
C SER A 7 -26.44 -24.64 17.85
N TYR A 8 -25.18 -24.52 17.42
CA TYR A 8 -24.11 -25.50 17.52
C TYR A 8 -23.08 -25.22 18.64
N PHE A 9 -23.08 -24.03 19.26
CA PHE A 9 -22.10 -23.59 20.26
C PHE A 9 -22.77 -22.88 21.44
N THR A 10 -22.77 -23.51 22.61
CA THR A 10 -23.22 -22.86 23.85
C THR A 10 -22.17 -21.86 24.34
N SER A 11 -22.63 -20.84 25.09
CA SER A 11 -21.75 -19.87 25.75
C SER A 11 -20.66 -20.53 26.62
N GLU A 12 -20.99 -21.64 27.29
CA GLU A 12 -20.05 -22.43 28.11
C GLU A 12 -18.94 -23.08 27.26
N LYS A 13 -19.30 -23.67 26.12
CA LYS A 13 -18.34 -24.35 25.22
C LYS A 13 -17.37 -23.36 24.58
N ILE A 14 -17.82 -22.14 24.29
CA ILE A 14 -16.97 -21.05 23.77
C ILE A 14 -15.95 -20.62 24.84
N ILE A 15 -16.39 -20.50 26.10
CA ILE A 15 -15.51 -20.13 27.22
C ILE A 15 -14.49 -21.25 27.50
N GLU A 16 -14.91 -22.51 27.44
CA GLU A 16 -14.04 -23.69 27.61
C GLU A 16 -12.92 -23.69 26.55
N LEU A 17 -13.29 -23.60 25.26
CA LEU A 17 -12.34 -23.53 24.15
C LEU A 17 -11.36 -22.35 24.29
N ALA A 18 -11.85 -21.17 24.68
CA ALA A 18 -10.99 -20.01 24.88
C ALA A 18 -10.05 -20.15 26.11
N THR A 19 -10.51 -20.83 27.15
CA THR A 19 -9.73 -21.09 28.38
C THR A 19 -8.60 -22.08 28.10
N GLU A 20 -8.88 -23.16 27.36
CA GLU A 20 -7.85 -24.12 26.92
C GLU A 20 -6.73 -23.45 26.13
N LYS A 21 -7.08 -22.47 25.29
CA LYS A 21 -6.13 -21.71 24.46
C LYS A 21 -5.45 -20.54 25.20
N GLN A 22 -5.82 -20.28 26.46
CA GLN A 22 -5.26 -19.22 27.31
C GLN A 22 -5.34 -17.81 26.69
N TYR A 23 -6.45 -17.50 26.01
CA TYR A 23 -6.65 -16.19 25.39
C TYR A 23 -6.74 -15.06 26.41
N ASP A 24 -6.03 -13.96 26.14
CA ASP A 24 -6.25 -12.71 26.85
C ASP A 24 -7.61 -12.09 26.47
N GLN A 25 -8.01 -11.01 27.15
CA GLN A 25 -9.32 -10.39 26.92
C GLN A 25 -9.54 -9.96 25.46
N LYS A 26 -8.50 -9.49 24.76
CA LYS A 26 -8.61 -9.06 23.36
C LYS A 26 -8.71 -10.25 22.42
N ALA A 27 -7.95 -11.31 22.68
CA ALA A 27 -7.99 -12.56 21.94
C ALA A 27 -9.34 -13.25 22.11
N LEU A 28 -9.90 -13.24 23.32
CA LEU A 28 -11.24 -13.78 23.60
C LEU A 28 -12.32 -13.01 22.83
N GLN A 29 -12.27 -11.67 22.86
CA GLN A 29 -13.20 -10.84 22.09
C GLN A 29 -13.14 -11.14 20.59
N GLU A 30 -11.93 -11.31 20.06
CA GLU A 30 -11.73 -11.64 18.66
C GLU A 30 -12.22 -13.04 18.30
N PHE A 31 -11.89 -14.04 19.13
CA PHE A 31 -12.36 -15.41 18.98
C PHE A 31 -13.88 -15.48 18.95
N THR A 32 -14.56 -14.87 19.93
CA THR A 32 -16.02 -14.87 19.99
C THR A 32 -16.65 -14.15 18.80
N ARG A 33 -16.09 -13.01 18.39
CA ARG A 33 -16.58 -12.26 17.21
C ARG A 33 -16.46 -13.08 15.93
N PHE A 34 -15.28 -13.63 15.67
CA PHE A 34 -15.01 -14.35 14.43
C PHE A 34 -15.77 -15.67 14.37
N LEU A 35 -15.88 -16.38 15.50
CA LEU A 35 -16.73 -17.56 15.62
C LEU A 35 -18.19 -17.27 15.25
N ALA A 36 -18.74 -16.16 15.75
CA ALA A 36 -20.12 -15.78 15.44
C ALA A 36 -20.31 -15.52 13.93
N LEU A 37 -19.37 -14.82 13.30
CA LEU A 37 -19.39 -14.55 11.86
C LEU A 37 -19.29 -15.83 11.03
N THR A 38 -18.35 -16.72 11.35
CA THR A 38 -18.17 -17.97 10.59
C THR A 38 -19.38 -18.89 10.73
N VAL A 39 -20.03 -18.94 11.89
CA VAL A 39 -21.27 -19.73 12.04
C VAL A 39 -22.41 -19.14 11.22
N GLU A 40 -22.55 -17.81 11.18
CA GLU A 40 -23.58 -17.15 10.35
C GLU A 40 -23.37 -17.43 8.85
N GLU A 41 -22.12 -17.46 8.39
CA GLU A 41 -21.78 -17.82 7.01
C GLU A 41 -22.06 -19.31 6.71
N GLU A 42 -21.65 -20.22 7.60
CA GLU A 42 -21.84 -21.67 7.40
C GLU A 42 -23.31 -22.10 7.48
N GLN A 43 -24.15 -21.42 8.26
CA GLN A 43 -25.59 -21.68 8.32
C GLN A 43 -26.32 -21.47 6.98
N GLN A 44 -25.69 -20.80 6.02
CA GLN A 44 -26.25 -20.62 4.68
C GLN A 44 -26.10 -21.87 3.80
N TYR A 45 -25.31 -22.85 4.24
CA TYR A 45 -25.03 -24.08 3.50
C TYR A 45 -25.72 -25.29 4.14
N THR A 46 -26.31 -26.16 3.32
CA THR A 46 -26.99 -27.38 3.76
C THR A 46 -25.99 -28.53 3.96
N TYR A 47 -25.19 -28.45 5.04
CA TYR A 47 -24.28 -29.52 5.46
C TYR A 47 -24.80 -30.31 6.67
N GLU A 48 -24.24 -31.50 6.93
CA GLU A 48 -24.48 -32.26 8.16
C GLU A 48 -23.84 -31.55 9.37
N GLU A 49 -24.49 -31.62 10.54
CA GLU A 49 -24.18 -30.82 11.73
C GLU A 49 -22.75 -31.01 12.28
N GLU A 50 -22.20 -32.23 12.25
CA GLU A 50 -20.83 -32.53 12.71
C GLU A 50 -19.74 -31.94 11.78
N ASP A 51 -20.01 -31.91 10.48
CA ASP A 51 -19.11 -31.33 9.48
C ASP A 51 -19.05 -29.81 9.62
N VAL A 52 -20.19 -29.16 9.89
CA VAL A 52 -20.29 -27.71 10.11
C VAL A 52 -19.47 -27.28 11.33
N VAL A 53 -19.63 -27.95 12.48
CA VAL A 53 -18.91 -27.59 13.71
C VAL A 53 -17.39 -27.72 13.53
N SER A 54 -16.95 -28.79 12.90
CA SER A 54 -15.52 -29.06 12.67
C SER A 54 -14.90 -28.04 11.72
N ASN A 55 -15.61 -27.69 10.63
CA ASN A 55 -15.16 -26.69 9.65
C ASN A 55 -15.07 -25.29 10.25
N VAL A 56 -16.11 -24.86 10.98
CA VAL A 56 -16.14 -23.57 11.69
C VAL A 56 -14.95 -23.45 12.63
N LEU A 57 -14.73 -24.45 13.50
CA LEU A 57 -13.64 -24.41 14.46
C LEU A 57 -12.27 -24.39 13.77
N ALA A 58 -12.06 -25.18 12.73
CA ALA A 58 -10.81 -25.17 11.98
C ALA A 58 -10.51 -23.79 11.37
N PHE A 59 -11.53 -23.12 10.83
CA PHE A 59 -11.37 -21.79 10.25
C PHE A 59 -11.08 -20.72 11.30
N VAL A 60 -11.82 -20.75 12.42
CA VAL A 60 -11.61 -19.84 13.56
C VAL A 60 -10.25 -20.05 14.19
N GLU A 61 -9.80 -21.30 14.36
CA GLU A 61 -8.46 -21.59 14.88
C GLU A 61 -7.37 -21.02 13.98
N LYS A 62 -7.49 -21.18 12.66
CA LYS A 62 -6.54 -20.63 11.70
C LYS A 62 -6.50 -19.10 11.75
N HIS A 63 -7.66 -18.44 11.86
CA HIS A 63 -7.76 -17.00 12.07
C HIS A 63 -7.05 -16.56 13.35
N MET A 64 -7.34 -17.23 14.47
CA MET A 64 -6.75 -16.89 15.76
C MET A 64 -5.23 -17.09 15.80
N GLN A 65 -4.71 -18.12 15.13
CA GLN A 65 -3.27 -18.31 14.97
C GLN A 65 -2.60 -17.14 14.25
N LEU A 66 -3.21 -16.64 13.17
CA LEU A 66 -2.71 -15.48 12.43
C LEU A 66 -2.82 -14.20 13.28
N PHE A 67 -3.97 -13.98 13.91
CA PHE A 67 -4.25 -12.81 14.75
C PHE A 67 -3.26 -12.72 15.91
N GLU A 68 -3.11 -13.77 16.72
CA GLU A 68 -2.19 -13.78 17.85
C GLU A 68 -0.74 -13.70 17.37
N GLY A 69 -0.40 -14.33 16.25
CA GLY A 69 0.93 -14.21 15.64
C GLY A 69 1.29 -12.75 15.32
N GLN A 70 0.37 -11.99 14.72
CA GLN A 70 0.59 -10.54 14.48
C GLN A 70 0.68 -9.75 15.79
N ARG A 71 -0.16 -10.06 16.78
CA ARG A 71 -0.09 -9.38 18.09
C ARG A 71 1.22 -9.63 18.81
N GLN A 72 1.77 -10.83 18.72
CA GLN A 72 3.08 -11.18 19.30
C GLN A 72 4.24 -10.42 18.64
N LEU A 73 4.09 -10.04 17.37
CA LEU A 73 5.03 -9.15 16.68
C LEU A 73 4.91 -7.68 17.14
N GLY A 74 3.88 -7.35 17.92
CA GLY A 74 3.66 -6.01 18.47
C GLY A 74 2.64 -5.15 17.71
N TYR A 75 2.01 -5.68 16.67
CA TYR A 75 0.97 -4.96 15.93
C TYR A 75 -0.29 -4.73 16.78
N SER A 76 -1.03 -3.68 16.45
CA SER A 76 -2.34 -3.43 17.06
C SER A 76 -3.35 -4.55 16.77
N ALA A 77 -4.39 -4.65 17.61
CA ALA A 77 -5.47 -5.61 17.40
C ALA A 77 -6.25 -5.36 16.09
N ASN A 78 -6.39 -4.11 15.66
CA ASN A 78 -7.07 -3.79 14.40
C ASN A 78 -6.26 -4.29 13.20
N TRP A 79 -4.94 -4.05 13.21
CA TRP A 79 -4.03 -4.58 12.19
C TRP A 79 -4.05 -6.10 12.17
N ALA A 80 -3.88 -6.73 13.33
CA ALA A 80 -3.86 -8.18 13.47
C ALA A 80 -5.14 -8.84 12.94
N ARG A 81 -6.31 -8.26 13.24
CA ARG A 81 -7.61 -8.72 12.74
C ARG A 81 -7.66 -8.65 11.22
N ALA A 82 -7.48 -7.46 10.67
CA ALA A 82 -7.63 -7.24 9.24
C ALA A 82 -6.60 -8.04 8.44
N TYR A 83 -5.37 -8.19 8.96
CA TYR A 83 -4.36 -9.06 8.35
C TYR A 83 -4.82 -10.52 8.32
N ALA A 84 -5.34 -11.06 9.43
CA ALA A 84 -5.79 -12.44 9.53
C ALA A 84 -6.97 -12.73 8.59
N GLU A 85 -7.99 -11.86 8.57
CA GLU A 85 -9.16 -11.97 7.68
C GLU A 85 -8.74 -11.99 6.20
N ASN A 86 -7.92 -11.01 5.78
CA ASN A 86 -7.51 -10.90 4.38
C ASN A 86 -6.53 -12.00 3.95
N THR A 87 -5.76 -12.56 4.89
CA THR A 87 -4.91 -13.72 4.61
C THR A 87 -5.75 -14.96 4.30
N LEU A 88 -6.93 -15.09 4.93
CA LEU A 88 -7.82 -16.24 4.74
C LEU A 88 -8.70 -16.13 3.49
N VAL A 89 -9.16 -14.92 3.15
CA VAL A 89 -10.17 -14.70 2.09
C VAL A 89 -9.55 -14.26 0.76
N GLU A 90 -8.59 -13.32 0.77
CA GLU A 90 -8.12 -12.62 -0.44
C GLU A 90 -6.62 -12.78 -0.67
N ASN A 91 -6.18 -14.03 -0.90
CA ASN A 91 -4.90 -14.36 -1.51
C ASN A 91 -3.72 -13.52 -0.96
N HIS A 92 -3.42 -13.65 0.35
CA HIS A 92 -2.24 -13.24 1.16
C HIS A 92 -1.34 -12.05 0.73
N LYS A 93 -1.04 -11.88 -0.56
CA LYS A 93 -0.23 -10.84 -1.19
C LYS A 93 -0.56 -9.42 -0.73
N ASN A 94 -1.84 -9.10 -0.48
CA ASN A 94 -2.28 -7.75 -0.10
C ASN A 94 -2.72 -7.63 1.38
N ALA A 95 -2.57 -8.67 2.21
CA ALA A 95 -3.05 -8.64 3.59
C ALA A 95 -2.47 -7.48 4.42
N VAL A 96 -1.22 -7.07 4.15
CA VAL A 96 -0.58 -5.90 4.78
C VAL A 96 -1.26 -4.59 4.38
N VAL A 97 -1.64 -4.46 3.11
CA VAL A 97 -2.31 -3.26 2.58
C VAL A 97 -3.67 -3.10 3.25
N TYR A 98 -4.48 -4.15 3.24
CA TYR A 98 -5.79 -4.15 3.88
C TYR A 98 -5.70 -3.95 5.40
N ALA A 99 -4.69 -4.53 6.07
CA ALA A 99 -4.44 -4.29 7.48
C ALA A 99 -4.14 -2.82 7.79
N TYR A 100 -3.34 -2.18 6.93
CA TYR A 100 -3.05 -0.76 7.04
C TYR A 100 -4.30 0.10 6.77
N GLU A 101 -5.07 -0.19 5.72
CA GLU A 101 -6.30 0.52 5.37
C GLU A 101 -7.35 0.45 6.49
N ALA A 102 -7.62 -0.75 7.02
CA ALA A 102 -8.56 -0.94 8.12
C ALA A 102 -8.11 -0.19 9.39
N SER A 103 -6.81 -0.20 9.67
CA SER A 103 -6.23 0.55 10.79
C SER A 103 -6.32 2.07 10.55
N LEU A 104 -6.09 2.51 9.32
CA LEU A 104 -6.12 3.93 8.94
C LEU A 104 -7.53 4.51 9.04
N ALA A 105 -8.54 3.74 8.65
CA ALA A 105 -9.95 4.11 8.74
C ALA A 105 -10.45 4.28 10.18
N THR A 106 -9.83 3.60 11.14
CA THR A 106 -10.25 3.59 12.55
C THR A 106 -9.40 4.48 13.44
N HIS A 107 -8.06 4.42 13.32
CA HIS A 107 -7.15 5.16 14.19
C HIS A 107 -5.81 5.49 13.49
N ARG A 108 -5.76 6.62 12.79
CA ARG A 108 -4.61 7.05 11.97
C ARG A 108 -3.24 6.97 12.65
N ALA A 109 -3.13 7.43 13.90
CA ALA A 109 -1.83 7.40 14.61
C ALA A 109 -1.36 5.97 14.90
N GLN A 110 -2.29 5.04 15.14
CA GLN A 110 -1.96 3.63 15.38
C GLN A 110 -1.59 2.95 14.07
N ALA A 111 -2.31 3.24 12.98
CA ALA A 111 -1.97 2.75 11.65
C ALA A 111 -0.54 3.16 11.24
N THR A 112 -0.16 4.42 11.46
CA THR A 112 1.21 4.88 11.21
C THR A 112 2.24 4.16 12.07
N ALA A 113 1.93 3.88 13.34
CA ALA A 113 2.81 3.12 14.22
C ALA A 113 2.97 1.66 13.75
N ASP A 114 1.88 0.99 13.39
CA ASP A 114 1.89 -0.38 12.87
C ASP A 114 2.64 -0.48 11.53
N LEU A 115 2.44 0.48 10.61
CA LEU A 115 3.21 0.55 9.36
C LEU A 115 4.70 0.78 9.62
N THR A 116 5.05 1.60 10.62
CA THR A 116 6.45 1.82 11.02
C THR A 116 7.07 0.53 11.54
N LEU A 117 6.34 -0.21 12.39
CA LEU A 117 6.77 -1.52 12.89
C LEU A 117 6.96 -2.52 11.75
N TYR A 118 6.01 -2.57 10.80
CA TYR A 118 6.16 -3.38 9.60
C TYR A 118 7.45 -3.05 8.84
N CYS A 119 7.72 -1.76 8.61
CA CYS A 119 8.93 -1.35 7.92
C CYS A 119 10.20 -1.81 8.67
N GLN A 120 10.22 -1.68 10.00
CA GLN A 120 11.34 -2.13 10.83
C GLN A 120 11.56 -3.64 10.75
N LEU A 121 10.50 -4.43 10.93
CA LEU A 121 10.58 -5.91 10.90
C LEU A 121 11.00 -6.44 9.53
N HIS A 122 10.70 -5.73 8.46
CA HIS A 122 10.98 -6.13 7.07
C HIS A 122 12.15 -5.38 6.42
N GLY A 123 12.96 -4.66 7.20
CA GLY A 123 14.14 -3.95 6.69
C GLY A 123 13.83 -2.88 5.63
N LYS A 124 12.66 -2.24 5.74
CA LYS A 124 12.22 -1.16 4.85
C LYS A 124 12.58 0.19 5.45
N ASP A 125 12.93 1.14 4.58
CA ASP A 125 13.33 2.49 4.98
C ASP A 125 12.16 3.48 4.96
N ALA A 126 12.45 4.70 5.40
CA ALA A 126 11.47 5.79 5.45
C ALA A 126 10.91 6.18 4.08
N HIS A 127 11.65 5.94 2.98
CA HIS A 127 11.18 6.22 1.62
C HIS A 127 10.15 5.18 1.18
N PHE A 128 10.41 3.90 1.46
CA PHE A 128 9.41 2.84 1.30
C PHE A 128 8.14 3.18 2.08
N GLN A 129 8.29 3.49 3.37
CA GLN A 129 7.14 3.78 4.24
C GLN A 129 6.28 4.93 3.70
N ARG A 130 6.91 6.02 3.28
CA ARG A 130 6.23 7.20 2.74
C ARG A 130 5.47 6.87 1.46
N HIS A 131 6.09 6.15 0.54
CA HIS A 131 5.47 5.84 -0.75
C HIS A 131 4.39 4.77 -0.61
N PHE A 132 4.56 3.78 0.28
CA PHE A 132 3.51 2.84 0.65
C PHE A 132 2.26 3.59 1.17
N ASP A 133 2.44 4.51 2.11
CA ASP A 133 1.36 5.32 2.66
C ASP A 133 0.66 6.17 1.59
N PHE A 134 1.42 6.75 0.66
CA PHE A 134 0.89 7.48 -0.49
C PHE A 134 0.00 6.60 -1.37
N LEU A 135 0.52 5.46 -1.83
CA LEU A 135 -0.17 4.56 -2.75
C LEU A 135 -1.52 4.08 -2.19
N VAL A 136 -1.54 3.70 -0.90
CA VAL A 136 -2.77 3.28 -0.22
C VAL A 136 -3.78 4.43 -0.14
N LYS A 137 -3.34 5.64 0.22
CA LYS A 137 -4.25 6.79 0.37
C LYS A 137 -4.81 7.32 -0.95
N THR A 138 -4.11 7.07 -2.06
CA THR A 138 -4.58 7.45 -3.39
C THR A 138 -5.53 6.42 -4.01
N ASP A 139 -5.90 5.36 -3.27
CA ASP A 139 -6.75 4.27 -3.75
C ASP A 139 -6.24 3.74 -5.09
N PHE A 140 -4.95 3.42 -5.13
CA PHE A 140 -4.33 2.92 -6.35
C PHE A 140 -4.86 1.51 -6.63
N ALA A 141 -6.00 1.46 -7.32
CA ALA A 141 -6.83 0.27 -7.59
C ALA A 141 -6.16 -0.77 -8.50
N ASN A 142 -4.84 -0.72 -8.69
CA ASN A 142 -4.15 -1.60 -9.60
C ASN A 142 -3.66 -2.86 -8.86
N PRO A 143 -4.17 -4.06 -9.20
CA PRO A 143 -3.82 -5.29 -8.49
C PRO A 143 -2.35 -5.70 -8.69
N GLU A 144 -1.69 -5.24 -9.74
CA GLU A 144 -0.27 -5.53 -10.01
C GLU A 144 0.42 -4.35 -10.75
N PRO A 145 1.69 -4.04 -10.43
CA PRO A 145 2.46 -4.57 -9.31
C PRO A 145 1.85 -4.17 -7.96
N THR A 146 1.89 -5.07 -6.97
CA THR A 146 1.35 -4.78 -5.61
C THR A 146 1.93 -3.49 -5.02
N VAL A 147 1.18 -2.85 -4.12
CA VAL A 147 1.63 -1.64 -3.38
C VAL A 147 3.01 -1.84 -2.74
N ILE A 148 3.26 -3.02 -2.16
CA ILE A 148 4.55 -3.38 -1.55
C ILE A 148 5.66 -3.38 -2.61
N ALA A 149 5.42 -3.96 -3.78
CA ALA A 149 6.39 -4.01 -4.86
C ALA A 149 6.70 -2.61 -5.40
N GLN A 150 5.66 -1.79 -5.63
CA GLN A 150 5.82 -0.40 -6.09
C GLN A 150 6.61 0.44 -5.08
N ALA A 151 6.27 0.38 -3.79
CA ALA A 151 7.01 1.10 -2.74
C ALA A 151 8.48 0.64 -2.62
N ALA A 152 8.77 -0.63 -2.89
CA ALA A 152 10.13 -1.14 -2.93
C ALA A 152 10.92 -0.60 -4.13
N VAL A 153 10.32 -0.63 -5.32
CA VAL A 153 10.92 -0.05 -6.54
C VAL A 153 11.18 1.43 -6.36
N TYR A 154 10.20 2.17 -5.84
CA TYR A 154 10.34 3.59 -5.52
C TYR A 154 11.54 3.86 -4.60
N SER A 155 11.60 3.17 -3.44
CA SER A 155 12.67 3.36 -2.47
C SER A 155 14.04 3.10 -3.09
N GLN A 156 14.17 2.02 -3.88
CA GLN A 156 15.40 1.69 -4.58
C GLN A 156 15.81 2.81 -5.56
N LEU A 157 14.92 3.19 -6.48
CA LEU A 157 15.20 4.21 -7.50
C LEU A 157 15.54 5.55 -6.88
N TYR A 158 14.85 5.94 -5.80
CA TYR A 158 15.16 7.15 -5.05
C TYR A 158 16.61 7.14 -4.57
N LYS A 159 17.02 6.09 -3.86
CA LYS A 159 18.39 5.95 -3.32
C LYS A 159 19.44 5.93 -4.43
N GLU A 160 19.14 5.27 -5.55
CA GLU A 160 20.02 5.26 -6.72
C GLU A 160 20.23 6.67 -7.28
N GLN A 161 19.17 7.45 -7.47
CA GLN A 161 19.29 8.83 -7.97
C GLN A 161 20.05 9.73 -6.99
N ILE A 162 19.78 9.62 -5.68
CA ILE A 162 20.55 10.35 -4.66
C ILE A 162 22.03 9.98 -4.72
N SER A 163 22.37 8.69 -4.87
CA SER A 163 23.76 8.25 -4.98
C SER A 163 24.49 8.79 -6.21
N GLN A 164 23.73 9.12 -7.27
CA GLN A 164 24.22 9.76 -8.48
C GLN A 164 24.35 11.30 -8.35
N GLY A 165 24.12 11.86 -7.16
CA GLY A 165 24.23 13.29 -6.90
C GLY A 165 23.01 14.10 -7.35
N LYS A 166 21.85 13.46 -7.53
CA LYS A 166 20.58 14.16 -7.78
C LYS A 166 20.05 14.79 -6.50
N THR A 167 19.23 15.83 -6.65
CA THR A 167 18.53 16.44 -5.51
C THR A 167 17.37 15.56 -5.07
N ASP A 168 16.86 15.83 -3.86
CA ASP A 168 15.64 15.19 -3.38
C ASP A 168 14.44 15.45 -4.30
N LEU A 169 14.29 16.66 -4.86
CA LEU A 169 13.18 16.98 -5.77
C LEU A 169 13.21 16.10 -7.02
N PHE A 170 14.38 15.99 -7.66
CA PHE A 170 14.55 15.15 -8.83
C PHE A 170 14.34 13.67 -8.49
N ALA A 171 14.98 13.18 -7.41
CA ALA A 171 14.95 11.77 -7.04
C ALA A 171 13.54 11.30 -6.67
N ASN A 172 12.78 12.11 -5.89
CA ASN A 172 11.39 11.80 -5.57
C ASN A 172 10.55 11.68 -6.86
N ARG A 173 10.60 12.70 -7.71
CA ARG A 173 9.76 12.75 -8.91
C ARG A 173 10.08 11.62 -9.89
N TYR A 174 11.36 11.37 -10.13
CA TYR A 174 11.81 10.29 -10.99
C TYR A 174 11.35 8.93 -10.47
N ALA A 175 11.56 8.66 -9.18
CA ALA A 175 11.20 7.40 -8.57
C ALA A 175 9.68 7.16 -8.58
N ASP A 176 8.86 8.19 -8.34
CA ASP A 176 7.40 8.11 -8.42
C ASP A 176 6.95 7.71 -9.84
N LEU A 177 7.45 8.40 -10.87
CA LEU A 177 7.05 8.14 -12.25
C LEU A 177 7.45 6.74 -12.74
N MET A 178 8.65 6.30 -12.38
CA MET A 178 9.16 4.98 -12.73
C MET A 178 8.44 3.87 -11.98
N ALA A 179 8.13 4.06 -10.68
CA ALA A 179 7.40 3.06 -9.89
C ALA A 179 5.96 2.87 -10.37
N LEU A 180 5.35 3.94 -10.90
CA LEU A 180 4.01 3.92 -11.48
C LEU A 180 3.98 3.48 -12.96
N ASP A 181 5.15 3.21 -13.57
CA ASP A 181 5.32 2.81 -14.97
C ASP A 181 4.59 3.74 -15.98
N GLN A 182 4.57 5.04 -15.69
CA GLN A 182 3.77 6.01 -16.47
C GLN A 182 4.46 6.46 -17.77
N TYR A 183 5.78 6.40 -17.82
CA TYR A 183 6.58 6.87 -18.94
C TYR A 183 7.79 5.96 -19.18
N SER A 184 8.36 6.03 -20.38
CA SER A 184 9.70 5.46 -20.62
C SER A 184 10.71 6.05 -19.64
N GLU A 185 11.78 5.33 -19.33
CA GLU A 185 12.87 5.81 -18.45
C GLU A 185 13.39 7.20 -18.86
N LEU A 186 13.55 7.39 -20.17
CA LEU A 186 13.95 8.67 -20.76
C LEU A 186 12.94 9.78 -20.48
N GLY A 187 11.64 9.45 -20.58
CA GLY A 187 10.56 10.36 -20.26
C GLY A 187 10.49 10.71 -18.78
N CYS A 188 10.61 9.72 -17.89
CA CYS A 188 10.69 9.93 -16.44
C CYS A 188 11.83 10.88 -16.07
N TYR A 189 13.01 10.69 -16.67
CA TYR A 189 14.16 11.53 -16.43
C TYR A 189 13.94 12.98 -16.90
N ALA A 190 13.40 13.14 -18.12
CA ALA A 190 13.10 14.46 -18.67
C ALA A 190 12.06 15.21 -17.84
N GLU A 191 10.99 14.52 -17.44
CA GLU A 191 9.94 15.07 -16.59
C GLU A 191 10.52 15.54 -15.26
N ALA A 192 11.26 14.68 -14.55
CA ALA A 192 11.83 15.00 -13.25
C ALA A 192 12.80 16.19 -13.31
N ALA A 193 13.59 16.30 -14.38
CA ALA A 193 14.50 17.43 -14.60
C ALA A 193 13.76 18.75 -14.83
N GLU A 194 12.70 18.75 -15.63
CA GLU A 194 11.92 19.96 -15.90
C GLU A 194 11.07 20.33 -14.67
N TYR A 195 10.51 19.36 -13.94
CA TYR A 195 9.82 19.59 -12.67
C TYR A 195 10.71 20.33 -11.66
N GLU A 196 11.93 19.81 -11.41
CA GLU A 196 12.89 20.46 -10.51
C GLU A 196 13.22 21.89 -10.93
N ARG A 197 13.61 22.09 -12.20
CA ARG A 197 13.97 23.41 -12.74
C ARG A 197 12.88 24.42 -12.56
N ALA A 198 11.64 23.98 -12.67
CA ALA A 198 10.52 24.84 -12.72
C ALA A 198 10.03 25.18 -11.29
N ILE A 199 10.08 24.23 -10.35
CA ILE A 199 9.95 24.51 -8.90
C ILE A 199 10.98 25.55 -8.45
N LEU A 200 12.24 25.41 -8.88
CA LEU A 200 13.30 26.38 -8.55
C LEU A 200 13.06 27.78 -9.15
N LYS A 201 12.21 27.91 -10.16
CA LYS A 201 11.80 29.18 -10.77
C LYS A 201 10.48 29.72 -10.22
N GLY A 202 9.80 28.96 -9.35
CA GLY A 202 8.58 29.39 -8.67
C GLY A 202 7.35 29.52 -9.58
N HIS A 203 7.26 28.77 -10.69
CA HIS A 203 5.98 28.73 -11.42
C HIS A 203 4.98 27.80 -10.71
N ASN A 204 3.77 27.65 -11.26
CA ASN A 204 2.74 26.77 -10.69
C ASN A 204 2.75 25.36 -11.28
N HIS A 205 2.05 24.45 -10.61
CA HIS A 205 2.00 23.02 -10.94
C HIS A 205 1.52 22.72 -12.36
N ASP A 206 0.46 23.37 -12.83
CA ASP A 206 -0.16 23.08 -14.13
C ASP A 206 0.76 23.47 -15.29
N PHE A 207 1.44 24.61 -15.17
CA PHE A 207 2.49 25.00 -16.10
C PHE A 207 3.61 23.96 -16.17
N PHE A 208 4.05 23.45 -15.01
CA PHE A 208 5.14 22.46 -14.95
C PHE A 208 4.75 21.15 -15.60
N HIS A 209 3.59 20.63 -15.26
CA HIS A 209 3.12 19.36 -15.80
C HIS A 209 3.03 19.41 -17.33
N ALA A 210 2.44 20.47 -17.89
CA ALA A 210 2.33 20.65 -19.33
C ALA A 210 3.70 20.78 -20.04
N LEU A 211 4.64 21.52 -19.42
CA LEU A 211 6.00 21.66 -19.95
C LEU A 211 6.76 20.32 -19.89
N ALA A 212 6.72 19.66 -18.75
CA ALA A 212 7.46 18.42 -18.47
C ALA A 212 6.96 17.27 -19.37
N MET A 213 5.64 17.15 -19.57
CA MET A 213 5.07 16.21 -20.54
C MET A 213 5.55 16.48 -21.97
N GLY A 214 5.45 17.73 -22.45
CA GLY A 214 5.86 18.06 -23.81
C GLY A 214 7.36 17.87 -24.05
N MET A 215 8.19 18.18 -23.04
CA MET A 215 9.64 17.93 -23.10
C MET A 215 9.97 16.45 -23.06
N SER A 216 9.27 15.67 -22.24
CA SER A 216 9.39 14.21 -22.15
C SER A 216 9.09 13.55 -23.50
N GLU A 217 7.95 13.88 -24.12
CA GLU A 217 7.57 13.38 -25.45
C GLU A 217 8.61 13.75 -26.52
N TYR A 218 9.02 15.02 -26.57
CA TYR A 218 10.02 15.48 -27.53
C TYR A 218 11.35 14.74 -27.37
N ILE A 219 11.85 14.63 -26.13
CA ILE A 219 13.14 13.98 -25.86
C ILE A 219 13.06 12.48 -26.19
N ALA A 220 11.97 11.81 -25.82
CA ALA A 220 11.77 10.40 -26.09
C ALA A 220 11.71 10.08 -27.60
N ASN A 221 11.14 10.98 -28.40
CA ASN A 221 11.00 10.78 -29.84
C ASN A 221 12.25 11.14 -30.65
N GLU A 222 12.98 12.18 -30.23
CA GLU A 222 14.05 12.78 -31.04
C GLU A 222 15.46 12.36 -30.60
N PHE A 223 15.61 11.77 -29.41
CA PHE A 223 16.91 11.42 -28.85
C PHE A 223 16.95 9.97 -28.40
N PRO A 224 18.07 9.26 -28.65
CA PRO A 224 18.22 7.87 -28.23
C PRO A 224 18.58 7.72 -26.73
N SER A 225 18.81 8.83 -26.02
CA SER A 225 19.17 8.85 -24.59
C SER A 225 19.10 10.27 -24.02
N TYR A 226 18.89 10.39 -22.71
CA TYR A 226 18.80 11.70 -22.07
C TYR A 226 20.14 12.43 -22.13
N GLN A 227 21.27 11.72 -22.01
CA GLN A 227 22.60 12.33 -22.04
C GLN A 227 22.90 13.03 -23.36
N LYS A 228 22.36 12.53 -24.49
CA LYS A 228 22.47 13.22 -25.80
C LYS A 228 21.49 14.38 -25.95
N ALA A 229 20.34 14.31 -25.27
CA ALA A 229 19.39 15.41 -25.20
C ALA A 229 19.93 16.55 -24.30
N ALA A 230 20.58 16.19 -23.20
CA ALA A 230 21.16 17.10 -22.23
C ALA A 230 22.28 17.93 -22.86
N GLY A 231 22.02 19.22 -23.06
CA GLY A 231 22.96 20.14 -23.72
C GLY A 231 22.76 20.27 -25.23
N SER A 232 21.76 19.60 -25.81
CA SER A 232 21.37 19.83 -27.19
C SER A 232 20.69 21.20 -27.35
N LYS A 233 21.16 22.00 -28.30
CA LYS A 233 20.52 23.26 -28.66
C LYS A 233 19.07 23.06 -29.12
N ALA A 234 18.74 21.91 -29.70
CA ALA A 234 17.39 21.60 -30.14
C ALA A 234 16.42 21.46 -28.95
N VAL A 235 16.88 20.85 -27.86
CA VAL A 235 16.13 20.75 -26.59
C VAL A 235 15.87 22.15 -26.01
N ASP A 236 16.83 23.07 -26.09
CA ASP A 236 16.64 24.43 -25.60
C ASP A 236 15.64 25.23 -26.46
N ILE A 237 15.71 25.07 -27.78
CA ILE A 237 14.75 25.68 -28.70
C ILE A 237 13.34 25.18 -28.40
N GLU A 238 13.18 23.87 -28.23
CA GLU A 238 11.88 23.26 -27.97
C GLU A 238 11.33 23.67 -26.60
N ARG A 239 12.16 23.68 -25.56
CA ARG A 239 11.76 24.18 -24.24
C ARG A 239 11.22 25.60 -24.32
N ASN A 240 11.90 26.50 -25.04
CA ASN A 240 11.44 27.88 -25.22
C ASN A 240 10.12 27.95 -26.00
N ARG A 241 9.92 27.07 -27.00
CA ARG A 241 8.66 26.98 -27.74
C ARG A 241 7.52 26.55 -26.83
N LEU A 242 7.71 25.50 -26.03
CA LEU A 242 6.71 24.98 -25.10
C LEU A 242 6.40 25.95 -23.95
N GLN A 243 7.41 26.63 -23.41
CA GLN A 243 7.21 27.68 -22.40
C GLN A 243 6.32 28.80 -22.92
N LYS A 244 6.52 29.25 -24.16
CA LYS A 244 5.64 30.25 -24.80
C LYS A 244 4.23 29.70 -25.01
N LYS A 245 4.10 28.45 -25.46
CA LYS A 245 2.80 27.78 -25.66
C LYS A 245 2.00 27.74 -24.36
N TYR A 246 2.64 27.39 -23.25
CA TYR A 246 1.98 27.20 -21.95
C TYR A 246 2.02 28.43 -21.04
N GLN A 247 2.48 29.58 -21.53
CA GLN A 247 2.59 30.80 -20.72
C GLN A 247 1.25 31.26 -20.11
N HIS A 248 0.13 30.92 -20.74
CA HIS A 248 -1.22 31.21 -20.23
C HIS A 248 -1.58 30.43 -18.95
N LEU A 249 -0.78 29.42 -18.59
CA LEU A 249 -0.94 28.64 -17.36
C LEU A 249 -0.14 29.23 -16.19
N LEU A 250 0.63 30.30 -16.35
CA LEU A 250 1.37 30.96 -15.25
C LEU A 250 0.43 31.78 -14.35
#